data_AF-A0A853F402-F1
#
_entry.id   AF-A0A853F402-F1
#
_cell.length_a   1.000
_cell.length_b   1.000
_cell.length_c   1.000
_cell.angle_alpha   90.00
_cell.angle_beta   90.00
_cell.angle_gamma   90.00
#
_symmetry.space_group_name_H-M   'P 1'
#
loop_
_entity.id
_entity.type
_entity.pdbx_description
1 polymer ?
#
loop_
_entity_poly.entity_id
_entity_poly.type
_entity_poly.pdbx_seq_one_letter_code
_entity_poly.pdbx_strand_id
1 'polypeptide(L)' 'MQLDLVLIEGFKKENFPKIELQRKALNHPNIFENDDNIIAFASDEIFTKCDRVPLDINNIEQIGDFILAYIAQP' A
#
# COMPACT_ATOMS: atom_id res chain seq x y z
N MET A 1 -19.43 14.72 -14.61
CA MET A 1 -19.04 13.43 -14.03
C MET A 1 -18.00 13.74 -12.97
N GLN A 2 -18.29 13.48 -11.70
CA GLN A 2 -17.35 13.68 -10.61
C GLN A 2 -16.75 12.31 -10.26
N LEU A 3 -15.44 12.29 -10.04
CA LEU A 3 -14.67 11.09 -9.75
C LEU A 3 -13.97 11.32 -8.42
N ASP A 4 -14.21 10.43 -7.47
CA ASP A 4 -13.69 10.57 -6.11
C ASP A 4 -12.37 9.78 -5.90
N LEU A 5 -12.13 8.73 -6.70
CA LEU A 5 -10.95 7.87 -6.58
C LEU A 5 -10.57 7.21 -7.91
N VAL A 6 -9.27 7.09 -8.16
CA VAL A 6 -8.68 6.27 -9.22
C VAL A 6 -7.72 5.27 -8.60
N LEU A 7 -7.92 3.98 -8.88
CA LEU A 7 -6.98 2.92 -8.53
C LEU A 7 -6.09 2.60 -9.73
N ILE A 8 -4.78 2.58 -9.53
CA ILE A 8 -3.79 2.28 -10.56
C ILE A 8 -3.03 1.03 -10.13
N GLU A 9 -2.99 0.03 -11.00
CA GLU A 9 -2.12 -1.13 -10.85
C GLU A 9 -0.87 -0.96 -11.73
N GLY A 10 0.32 -1.15 -11.15
CA GLY A 10 1.59 -0.97 -11.84
C GLY A 10 2.19 0.42 -11.65
N PHE A 11 2.88 0.94 -12.67
CA PHE A 11 3.50 2.29 -12.66
C PHE A 11 4.37 2.59 -11.42
N LYS A 12 5.19 1.62 -11.01
CA LYS A 12 6.00 1.69 -9.77
C LYS A 12 6.88 2.94 -9.64
N LYS A 13 7.26 3.58 -10.75
CA LYS A 13 8.16 4.75 -10.78
C LYS A 13 7.47 6.10 -10.68
N GLU A 14 6.14 6.13 -10.79
CA GLU A 14 5.39 7.38 -10.81
C GLU A 14 5.14 7.91 -9.39
N ASN A 15 5.08 9.23 -9.23
CA ASN A 15 5.01 9.87 -7.91
C ASN A 15 3.56 10.09 -7.45
N PHE A 16 2.86 9.00 -7.15
CA PHE A 16 1.56 9.04 -6.47
C PHE A 16 1.56 8.09 -5.27
N PRO A 17 0.68 8.31 -4.27
CA PRO A 17 0.57 7.44 -3.10
C PRO A 17 0.30 5.99 -3.49
N LYS A 18 1.05 5.04 -2.91
CA LYS A 18 0.96 3.62 -3.24
C LYS A 18 0.84 2.76 -1.99
N ILE A 19 0.15 1.64 -2.13
CA ILE A 19 0.24 0.53 -1.18
C ILE A 19 1.16 -0.51 -1.81
N GLU A 20 2.26 -0.84 -1.14
CA GLU A 20 3.11 -1.94 -1.58
C GLU A 20 2.51 -3.27 -1.13
N LEU A 21 2.40 -4.22 -2.06
CA LEU A 21 1.91 -5.56 -1.79
C LEU A 21 3.07 -6.55 -1.87
N GLN A 22 3.30 -7.31 -0.81
CA GLN A 22 4.35 -8.32 -0.76
C GLN A 22 3.81 -9.65 -0.27
N ARG A 23 4.17 -10.73 -0.96
CA ARG A 23 4.00 -12.09 -0.47
C ARG A 23 5.37 -12.69 -0.20
N LYS A 24 5.58 -13.27 0.98
CA LYS A 24 6.88 -13.87 1.35
C LYS A 24 7.39 -14.84 0.29
N ALA A 25 6.49 -15.64 -0.28
CA ALA A 25 6.80 -16.65 -1.29
C ALA A 25 7.50 -16.08 -2.53
N LEU A 26 7.32 -14.79 -2.85
CA LEU A 26 7.90 -14.13 -4.02
C LEU A 26 9.31 -13.56 -3.76
N ASN A 27 9.67 -13.35 -2.49
CA ASN A 27 11.00 -12.90 -2.04
C ASN A 27 11.54 -11.70 -2.84
N HIS A 28 10.69 -10.70 -3.10
CA HIS A 28 11.09 -9.47 -3.76
C HIS A 28 11.73 -8.49 -2.76
N PRO A 29 12.62 -7.59 -3.21
CA PRO A 29 13.11 -6.50 -2.39
C PRO A 29 11.96 -5.53 -2.07
N ASN A 30 11.96 -5.01 -0.85
CA ASN A 30 11.00 -3.99 -0.43
C ASN A 30 11.22 -2.70 -1.21
N ILE A 31 10.15 -2.15 -1.77
CA ILE A 31 10.18 -0.89 -2.53
C ILE A 31 10.13 0.31 -1.59
N PHE A 32 9.42 0.20 -0.46
CA PHE A 32 9.24 1.29 0.52
C PHE A 32 10.56 1.85 1.06
N GLU A 33 11.65 1.07 1.00
CA GLU A 33 12.98 1.50 1.42
C GLU A 33 13.54 2.63 0.54
N ASN A 34 13.02 2.78 -0.69
CA ASN A 34 13.51 3.74 -1.68
C ASN A 34 12.40 4.59 -2.32
N ASP A 35 11.13 4.44 -1.88
CA ASP A 35 9.99 5.19 -2.40
C ASP A 35 9.13 5.72 -1.25
N ASP A 36 9.25 7.02 -0.99
CA ASP A 36 8.48 7.72 0.03
C ASP A 36 7.00 7.86 -0.31
N ASN A 37 6.60 7.57 -1.55
CA ASN A 37 5.20 7.55 -1.91
C ASN A 37 4.49 6.28 -1.42
N ILE A 38 5.20 5.28 -0.90
CA ILE A 38 4.56 4.11 -0.31
C ILE A 38 4.02 4.49 1.07
N ILE A 39 2.70 4.56 1.17
CA ILE A 39 1.97 5.00 2.37
C ILE A 39 1.57 3.84 3.29
N ALA A 40 1.54 2.62 2.76
CA ALA A 40 1.26 1.40 3.51
C ALA A 40 1.93 0.18 2.86
N PHE A 41 2.17 -0.84 3.68
CA PHE A 41 2.78 -2.10 3.26
C PHE A 41 1.86 -3.26 3.64
N ALA A 42 1.32 -3.97 2.65
CA ALA A 42 0.44 -5.12 2.85
C ALA A 42 1.20 -6.43 2.61
N SER A 43 1.21 -7.31 3.61
CA SER A 43 1.97 -8.56 3.57
C SER A 43 1.17 -9.75 4.10
N ASP A 44 1.56 -10.97 3.71
CA ASP A 44 1.09 -12.22 4.32
C ASP A 44 1.94 -12.67 5.52
N GLU A 45 2.91 -11.85 5.92
CA GLU A 45 3.69 -12.02 7.15
C GLU A 45 3.71 -10.76 7.99
N ILE A 46 3.83 -10.94 9.31
CA ILE A 46 4.04 -9.85 10.26
C ILE A 46 5.42 -9.24 9.99
N PHE A 47 5.43 -8.01 9.49
CA PHE A 47 6.65 -7.29 9.18
C PHE A 47 6.92 -6.20 10.22
N THR A 48 7.99 -6.36 11.01
CA THR A 48 8.30 -5.49 12.17
C THR A 48 9.31 -4.39 11.86
N LYS A 49 9.88 -4.36 10.65
CA LYS A 49 10.94 -3.42 10.24
C LYS A 49 10.47 -2.40 9.19
N CYS A 50 9.17 -2.14 9.11
CA CYS A 50 8.61 -1.13 8.22
C CYS A 50 8.03 0.00 9.07
N ASP A 51 8.33 1.24 8.71
CA ASP A 51 7.77 2.45 9.31
C ASP A 51 6.44 2.87 8.63
N ARG A 52 6.04 2.18 7.57
CA ARG A 52 4.74 2.35 6.92
C ARG A 52 3.65 1.58 7.65
N VAL A 53 2.40 1.97 7.40
CA VAL A 53 1.23 1.31 7.99
C VAL A 53 1.20 -0.16 7.56
N PRO A 54 1.27 -1.13 8.49
CA PRO A 54 1.22 -2.54 8.15
C PRO A 54 -0.23 -2.98 7.89
N LEU A 55 -0.46 -3.69 6.81
CA LEU A 55 -1.75 -4.27 6.43
C LEU A 55 -1.59 -5.79 6.21
N ASP A 56 -2.63 -6.56 6.50
CA ASP A 56 -2.71 -7.96 6.09
C ASP A 56 -3.20 -8.02 4.64
N ILE A 57 -2.37 -8.55 3.75
CA ILE A 57 -2.69 -8.66 2.31
C ILE A 57 -3.94 -9.51 2.04
N ASN A 58 -4.32 -10.38 2.98
CA ASN A 58 -5.50 -11.25 2.87
C ASN A 58 -6.74 -10.63 3.53
N ASN A 59 -6.61 -9.47 4.18
CA ASN A 59 -7.71 -8.73 4.79
C ASN A 59 -8.15 -7.55 3.88
N ILE A 60 -9.04 -7.85 2.94
CA ILE A 60 -9.53 -6.88 1.95
C ILE A 60 -10.29 -5.72 2.62
N GLU A 61 -11.05 -6.00 3.68
CA GLU A 61 -11.82 -5.00 4.42
C GLU A 61 -10.89 -3.97 5.07
N GLN A 62 -9.81 -4.43 5.73
CA GLN A 62 -8.80 -3.55 6.31
C GLN A 62 -8.13 -2.65 5.27
N ILE A 63 -7.82 -3.17 4.08
CA ILE A 63 -7.23 -2.38 3.00
C ILE A 63 -8.23 -1.32 2.51
N GLY A 64 -9.50 -1.69 2.36
CA GLY A 64 -10.56 -0.76 1.97
C GLY A 64 -10.74 0.37 2.99
N ASP A 65 -10.81 0.04 4.28
CA ASP A 65 -10.92 1.00 5.37
C ASP A 65 -9.72 1.97 5.40
N PHE A 66 -8.51 1.44 5.19
CA PHE A 66 -7.31 2.27 5.08
C PHE A 66 -7.41 3.26 3.91
N ILE A 67 -7.84 2.81 2.73
CA ILE A 67 -7.98 3.68 1.55
C ILE A 67 -9.02 4.77 1.81
N LEU A 68 -10.18 4.43 2.37
CA LEU A 68 -11.23 5.40 2.71
C LEU A 68 -10.76 6.42 3.75
N ALA A 69 -10.05 5.97 4.78
CA ALA A 69 -9.48 6.84 5.80
C ALA A 69 -8.38 7.74 5.22
N TYR A 70 -7.61 7.27 4.24
CA TYR A 70 -6.58 8.06 3.57
C TYR A 70 -7.17 9.19 2.73
N ILE A 71 -8.19 8.91 1.91
CA ILE A 71 -8.80 9.93 1.03
C ILE A 71 -9.71 10.92 1.78
N ALA A 72 -10.16 10.58 2.99
CA ALA A 72 -10.97 11.46 3.83
C ALA A 72 -10.13 12.50 4.59
N GLN A 73 -8.80 12.42 4.52
CA GLN A 73 -7.91 13.42 5.11
C GLN A 73 -8.03 14.74 4.34
N PRO A 74 -8.05 15.89 5.05
CA PRO A 74 -8.24 17.21 4.45
C PRO A 74 -7.04 17.69 3.63
#